data_AF-A0A8J6FSI8-F1
#
_entry.id   AF-A0A8J6FSI8-F1
#
_cell.length_a   1.000
_cell.length_b   1.000
_cell.length_c   1.000
_cell.angle_alpha   90.00
_cell.angle_beta   90.00
_cell.angle_gamma   90.00
#
_symmetry.space_group_name_H-M   'P 1'
#
loop_
_entity.id
_entity.type
_entity.pdbx_description
1 polymer ?
#
loop_
_entity_poly.entity_id
_entity_poly.type
_entity_poly.pdbx_seq_one_letter_code
_entity_poly.pdbx_strand_id
1 'polypeptide(L)'
;MAPAARSRGAAAGGRSNPIERARRGWEKLGHILTDPRYTALLGVCLCLAELGVSHWVIQRVPYTEIDWKAYMDEVEGVLNGTYDYTKLQGDTGPLVYPAGFVYIFSAFYYLTEHGTNIRLAQYIFAVLYLLTLFLVFRIYIVTRKVPPYVFFFMCCASYRVHSIFLLRLFNDPVAMVILFLAINLILQDHWSWGCFFYSLAVSVKMNILLLAPGLLYLLLCRFGLLRTIPKLCICALLQVILALPFLMENPAGYLLRSFDFGRQFLFQWTVNWRFLPEHVFQHRAFHLALLSAHLVGLLLFCFYRWHRSGQSILTLLKDPAQRKPQSRRLTANSILTTK
;
A
#
# COMPACT_ATOMS: atom_id res chain seq x y z
N MET A 1 15.06 -47.89 -71.61
CA MET A 1 15.68 -46.68 -71.03
C MET A 1 14.55 -45.82 -70.47
N ALA A 2 14.24 -45.96 -69.17
CA ALA A 2 14.82 -45.21 -68.05
C ALA A 2 14.25 -43.78 -67.94
N PRO A 3 13.67 -43.38 -66.79
CA PRO A 3 12.99 -42.11 -66.59
C PRO A 3 13.98 -40.99 -66.21
N ALA A 4 13.77 -39.76 -66.70
CA ALA A 4 14.52 -38.60 -66.26
C ALA A 4 13.86 -37.99 -65.00
N ALA A 5 14.65 -37.94 -63.93
CA ALA A 5 14.25 -37.63 -62.57
C ALA A 5 14.05 -36.13 -62.32
N ARG A 6 13.14 -35.85 -61.37
CA ARG A 6 12.98 -34.58 -60.64
C ARG A 6 14.31 -34.08 -60.07
N SER A 7 14.64 -32.80 -60.27
CA SER A 7 15.46 -32.06 -59.30
C SER A 7 14.56 -31.14 -58.47
N ARG A 8 14.49 -31.44 -57.18
CA ARG A 8 13.84 -30.62 -56.15
C ARG A 8 14.68 -29.35 -55.97
N GLY A 9 14.07 -28.19 -56.15
CA GLY A 9 14.62 -26.94 -55.62
C GLY A 9 14.77 -27.06 -54.11
N ALA A 10 16.01 -27.17 -53.65
CA ALA A 10 16.34 -27.12 -52.24
C ALA A 10 16.03 -25.72 -51.71
N ALA A 11 15.03 -25.62 -50.84
CA ALA A 11 14.80 -24.45 -50.03
C ALA A 11 16.06 -24.18 -49.20
N ALA A 12 16.79 -23.12 -49.54
CA ALA A 12 17.89 -22.60 -48.76
C ALA A 12 17.33 -22.09 -47.42
N GLY A 13 17.31 -22.95 -46.41
CA GLY A 13 17.08 -22.56 -45.02
C GLY A 13 18.20 -21.64 -44.57
N GLY A 14 17.97 -20.33 -44.66
CA GLY A 14 18.90 -19.31 -44.18
C GLY A 14 19.21 -19.52 -42.69
N ARG A 15 20.43 -19.97 -42.40
CA ARG A 15 20.97 -19.99 -41.04
C ARG A 15 21.09 -18.54 -40.56
N SER A 16 20.09 -18.09 -39.79
CA SER A 16 20.13 -16.79 -39.12
C SER A 16 21.42 -16.65 -38.30
N ASN A 17 22.16 -15.58 -38.54
CA ASN A 17 23.43 -15.26 -37.91
C ASN A 17 23.22 -15.13 -36.37
N PRO A 18 24.06 -15.75 -35.50
CA PRO A 18 23.89 -15.70 -34.05
C PRO A 18 23.77 -14.28 -33.47
N ILE A 19 24.46 -13.30 -34.06
CA ILE A 19 24.35 -11.88 -33.68
C ILE A 19 22.94 -11.32 -33.95
N GLU A 20 22.34 -11.73 -35.04
CA GLU A 20 21.00 -11.32 -35.44
C GLU A 20 19.90 -12.05 -34.63
N ARG A 21 20.18 -13.25 -34.12
CA ARG A 21 19.32 -13.92 -33.11
C ARG A 21 19.42 -13.22 -31.76
N ALA A 22 20.63 -12.86 -31.34
CA ALA A 22 20.82 -12.11 -30.10
C ALA A 22 20.09 -10.77 -30.19
N ARG A 23 20.29 -9.98 -31.25
CA ARG A 23 19.60 -8.70 -31.46
C ARG A 23 18.07 -8.82 -31.46
N ARG A 24 17.51 -9.80 -32.18
CA ARG A 24 16.06 -10.08 -32.13
C ARG A 24 15.58 -10.51 -30.74
N GLY A 25 16.42 -11.20 -29.98
CA GLY A 25 16.18 -11.52 -28.57
C GLY A 25 16.12 -10.28 -27.70
N TRP A 26 17.06 -9.35 -27.86
CA TRP A 26 17.11 -8.06 -27.15
C TRP A 26 15.92 -7.16 -27.51
N GLU A 27 15.53 -7.09 -28.79
CA GLU A 27 14.37 -6.32 -29.23
C GLU A 27 13.06 -6.92 -28.66
N LYS A 28 12.90 -8.25 -28.68
CA LYS A 28 11.76 -8.94 -28.05
C LYS A 28 11.73 -8.75 -26.53
N LEU A 29 12.88 -8.81 -25.86
CA LEU A 29 12.98 -8.57 -24.42
C LEU A 29 12.63 -7.11 -24.08
N GLY A 30 13.10 -6.16 -24.89
CA GLY A 30 12.75 -4.75 -24.77
C GLY A 30 11.24 -4.52 -24.92
N HIS A 31 10.58 -5.19 -25.87
CA HIS A 31 9.13 -5.13 -26.01
C HIS A 31 8.37 -5.75 -24.82
N ILE A 32 8.83 -6.87 -24.29
CA ILE A 32 8.21 -7.51 -23.10
C ILE A 32 8.35 -6.62 -21.85
N LEU A 33 9.50 -5.94 -21.71
CA LEU A 33 9.79 -5.08 -20.55
C LEU A 33 9.11 -3.71 -20.62
N THR A 34 8.65 -3.29 -21.80
CA THR A 34 8.05 -1.96 -22.03
C THR A 34 6.57 -2.00 -22.31
N ASP A 35 6.04 -3.06 -22.94
CA ASP A 35 4.63 -3.16 -23.29
C ASP A 35 3.77 -3.59 -22.08
N PRO A 36 2.79 -2.75 -21.66
CA PRO A 36 1.89 -3.06 -20.55
C PRO A 36 1.10 -4.37 -20.70
N ARG A 37 0.99 -4.94 -21.90
CA ARG A 37 0.32 -6.22 -22.15
C ARG A 37 0.99 -7.41 -21.45
N TYR A 38 2.31 -7.37 -21.29
CA TYR A 38 3.06 -8.46 -20.63
C TYR A 38 3.20 -8.27 -19.11
N THR A 39 2.71 -7.14 -18.57
CA THR A 39 2.81 -6.82 -17.13
C THR A 39 2.20 -7.89 -16.23
N ALA A 40 1.06 -8.48 -16.63
CA ALA A 40 0.39 -9.49 -15.82
C ALA A 40 1.21 -10.79 -15.73
N LEU A 41 1.76 -11.25 -16.85
CA LEU A 41 2.62 -12.43 -16.88
C LEU A 41 3.90 -12.21 -16.06
N LEU A 42 4.55 -11.05 -16.26
CA LEU A 42 5.74 -10.70 -15.49
C LEU A 42 5.44 -10.62 -13.99
N GLY A 43 4.32 -10.02 -13.60
CA GLY A 43 3.88 -9.93 -12.21
C GLY A 43 3.69 -11.31 -11.57
N VAL A 44 3.07 -12.27 -12.27
CA VAL A 44 2.91 -13.64 -11.77
C VAL A 44 4.27 -14.32 -11.59
N CYS A 45 5.16 -14.23 -12.57
CA CYS A 45 6.51 -14.80 -12.48
C CYS A 45 7.29 -14.21 -11.30
N LEU A 46 7.20 -12.89 -11.09
CA LEU A 46 7.84 -12.22 -9.97
C LEU A 46 7.24 -12.64 -8.62
N CYS A 47 5.91 -12.75 -8.49
CA CYS A 47 5.29 -13.26 -7.27
C CYS A 47 5.75 -14.69 -6.92
N LEU A 48 5.91 -15.57 -7.93
CA LEU A 48 6.42 -16.93 -7.71
C LEU A 48 7.89 -16.93 -7.28
N ALA A 49 8.72 -16.08 -7.89
CA ALA A 49 10.11 -15.90 -7.47
C ALA A 49 10.20 -15.40 -6.02
N GLU A 50 9.37 -14.42 -5.67
CA GLU A 50 9.30 -13.83 -4.33
C GLU A 50 8.83 -14.83 -3.26
N LEU A 51 8.01 -15.83 -3.62
CA LEU A 51 7.68 -16.93 -2.72
C LEU A 51 8.93 -17.74 -2.36
N GLY A 52 9.78 -18.04 -3.33
CA GLY A 52 11.07 -18.72 -3.12
C GLY A 52 12.03 -17.87 -2.29
N VAL A 53 12.15 -16.58 -2.58
CA VAL A 53 12.98 -15.63 -1.82
C VAL A 53 12.50 -15.52 -0.38
N SER A 54 11.19 -15.34 -0.15
CA SER A 54 10.61 -15.23 1.18
C SER A 54 10.88 -16.48 2.01
N HIS A 55 10.68 -17.66 1.43
CA HIS A 55 11.01 -18.93 2.09
C HIS A 55 12.51 -19.03 2.41
N TRP A 56 13.38 -18.67 1.47
CA TRP A 56 14.83 -18.69 1.68
C TRP A 56 15.26 -17.74 2.81
N VAL A 57 14.72 -16.52 2.85
CA VAL A 57 14.99 -15.54 3.92
C VAL A 57 14.58 -16.09 5.28
N ILE A 58 13.38 -16.65 5.41
CA ILE A 58 12.88 -17.23 6.67
C ILE A 58 13.79 -18.36 7.16
N GLN A 59 14.38 -19.15 6.25
CA GLN A 59 15.22 -20.28 6.62
C GLN A 59 16.67 -19.90 6.90
N ARG A 60 17.19 -18.84 6.28
CA ARG A 60 18.63 -18.51 6.29
C ARG A 60 18.98 -17.27 7.09
N VAL A 61 18.05 -16.35 7.30
CA VAL A 61 18.30 -15.08 7.99
C VAL A 61 17.68 -15.15 9.39
N PRO A 62 18.46 -14.84 10.44
CA PRO A 62 17.93 -14.88 11.80
C PRO A 62 16.83 -13.83 11.99
N TYR A 63 15.80 -14.23 12.72
CA TYR A 63 14.75 -13.35 13.18
C TYR A 63 15.32 -12.24 14.07
N THR A 64 14.79 -11.02 13.96
CA THR A 64 15.20 -9.86 14.77
C THR A 64 13.99 -9.34 15.52
N GLU A 65 13.94 -9.63 16.82
CA GLU A 65 12.90 -9.14 17.71
C GLU A 65 12.98 -7.61 17.85
N ILE A 66 11.86 -6.94 17.64
CA ILE A 66 11.71 -5.51 17.93
C ILE A 66 10.39 -5.31 18.66
N ASP A 67 9.26 -5.52 17.98
CA ASP A 67 7.94 -5.21 18.53
C ASP A 67 7.02 -6.43 18.66
N TRP A 68 7.38 -7.62 18.15
CA TRP A 68 6.46 -8.78 18.13
C TRP A 68 6.07 -9.20 19.54
N LYS A 69 7.03 -9.34 20.45
CA LYS A 69 6.74 -9.66 21.86
C LYS A 69 5.85 -8.61 22.51
N ALA A 70 6.20 -7.33 22.32
CA ALA A 70 5.40 -6.23 22.84
C ALA A 70 3.95 -6.28 22.31
N TYR A 71 3.75 -6.61 21.03
CA TYR A 71 2.40 -6.81 20.47
C TYR A 71 1.65 -7.96 21.14
N MET A 72 2.32 -9.07 21.45
CA MET A 72 1.70 -10.20 22.13
C MET A 72 1.31 -9.84 23.57
N ASP A 73 2.18 -9.15 24.30
CA ASP A 73 1.92 -8.70 25.69
C ASP A 73 0.76 -7.70 25.75
N GLU A 74 0.75 -6.71 24.84
CA GLU A 74 -0.31 -5.71 24.72
C GLU A 74 -1.67 -6.36 24.49
N VAL A 75 -1.72 -7.37 23.62
CA VAL A 75 -2.94 -8.09 23.28
C VAL A 75 -3.35 -9.06 24.38
N GLU A 76 -2.40 -9.76 25.01
CA GLU A 76 -2.65 -10.62 26.15
C GLU A 76 -3.31 -9.84 27.30
N GLY A 77 -2.87 -8.60 27.56
CA GLY A 77 -3.53 -7.72 28.53
C GLY A 77 -5.03 -7.52 28.26
N VAL A 78 -5.42 -7.36 27.00
CA VAL A 78 -6.84 -7.25 26.59
C VAL A 78 -7.56 -8.58 26.73
N LEU A 79 -6.93 -9.68 26.31
CA LEU A 79 -7.52 -11.04 26.43
C LEU A 79 -7.75 -11.45 27.89
N ASN A 80 -6.93 -10.92 28.81
CA ASN A 80 -7.08 -11.08 30.26
C ASN A 80 -8.10 -10.11 30.89
N GLY A 81 -8.82 -9.32 30.08
CA GLY A 81 -9.92 -8.46 30.52
C GLY A 81 -9.56 -6.99 30.76
N THR A 82 -8.34 -6.55 30.40
CA THR A 82 -7.95 -5.13 30.54
C THR A 82 -8.36 -4.33 29.30
N TYR A 83 -9.46 -3.59 29.40
CA TYR A 83 -9.93 -2.72 28.31
C TYR A 83 -9.48 -1.25 28.43
N ASP A 84 -8.81 -0.89 29.53
CA ASP A 84 -8.25 0.45 29.71
C ASP A 84 -6.90 0.58 29.01
N TYR A 85 -6.88 1.28 27.87
CA TYR A 85 -5.68 1.54 27.05
C TYR A 85 -4.53 2.19 27.82
N THR A 86 -4.79 2.86 28.95
CA THR A 86 -3.73 3.48 29.74
C THR A 86 -2.89 2.45 30.51
N LYS A 87 -3.39 1.23 30.67
CA LYS A 87 -2.76 0.11 31.38
C LYS A 87 -2.12 -0.92 30.44
N LEU A 88 -2.42 -0.85 29.14
CA LEU A 88 -1.91 -1.78 28.13
C LEU A 88 -0.52 -1.32 27.65
N GLN A 89 0.50 -2.15 27.88
CA GLN A 89 1.88 -1.90 27.49
C GLN A 89 2.63 -3.22 27.30
N GLY A 90 3.59 -3.22 26.39
CA GLY A 90 4.59 -4.29 26.25
C GLY A 90 6.00 -3.76 26.50
N ASP A 91 7.00 -4.60 26.24
CA ASP A 91 8.41 -4.26 26.46
C ASP A 91 8.89 -3.00 25.70
N THR A 92 8.29 -2.66 24.57
CA THR A 92 8.65 -1.48 23.77
C THR A 92 7.81 -0.23 24.06
N GLY A 93 6.91 -0.31 25.05
CA GLY A 93 6.13 0.80 25.55
C GLY A 93 4.61 0.56 25.54
N PRO A 94 3.83 1.63 25.70
CA PRO A 94 2.38 1.54 25.76
C PRO A 94 1.75 1.18 24.41
N LEU A 95 0.57 0.55 24.46
CA LEU A 95 -0.26 0.32 23.28
C LEU A 95 -0.68 1.67 22.67
N VAL A 96 -0.20 1.95 21.46
CA VAL A 96 -0.52 3.18 20.70
C VAL A 96 -1.25 2.91 19.39
N TYR A 97 -1.75 1.69 19.20
CA TYR A 97 -2.43 1.29 17.99
C TYR A 97 -3.93 1.25 18.23
N PRO A 98 -4.79 1.62 17.26
CA PRO A 98 -6.23 1.57 17.48
C PRO A 98 -6.77 0.14 17.57
N ALA A 99 -8.04 0.00 17.93
CA ALA A 99 -8.67 -1.28 18.28
C ALA A 99 -8.57 -2.39 17.22
N GLY A 100 -8.48 -2.04 15.93
CA GLY A 100 -8.33 -3.03 14.86
C GLY A 100 -7.03 -3.82 14.95
N PHE A 101 -5.96 -3.20 15.46
CA PHE A 101 -4.71 -3.90 15.76
C PHE A 101 -4.94 -5.01 16.78
N VAL A 102 -5.59 -4.69 17.89
CA VAL A 102 -5.83 -5.64 18.98
C VAL A 102 -6.53 -6.89 18.46
N TYR A 103 -7.63 -6.74 17.71
CA TYR A 103 -8.39 -7.89 17.21
C TYR A 103 -7.61 -8.78 16.24
N ILE A 104 -6.86 -8.17 15.30
CA ILE A 104 -6.08 -8.95 14.33
C ILE A 104 -4.91 -9.64 15.04
N PHE A 105 -4.22 -8.95 15.93
CA PHE A 105 -3.10 -9.53 16.66
C PHE A 105 -3.56 -10.52 17.74
N SER A 106 -4.79 -10.46 18.25
CA SER A 106 -5.40 -11.54 19.05
C SER A 106 -5.55 -12.82 18.24
N ALA A 107 -5.96 -12.71 16.97
CA ALA A 107 -6.00 -13.88 16.10
C ALA A 107 -4.59 -14.47 15.87
N PHE A 108 -3.59 -13.61 15.68
CA PHE A 108 -2.20 -14.07 15.56
C PHE A 108 -1.66 -14.68 16.84
N TYR A 109 -1.99 -14.11 18.01
CA TYR A 109 -1.63 -14.62 19.32
C TYR A 109 -2.08 -16.07 19.47
N TYR A 110 -3.36 -16.37 19.21
CA TYR A 110 -3.86 -17.75 19.29
C TYR A 110 -3.28 -18.67 18.20
N LEU A 111 -3.12 -18.19 16.97
CA LEU A 111 -2.56 -18.99 15.88
C LEU A 111 -1.11 -19.40 16.11
N THR A 112 -0.33 -18.58 16.83
CA THR A 112 1.12 -18.74 17.00
C THR A 112 1.50 -19.27 18.37
N GLU A 113 0.61 -20.04 19.02
CA GLU A 113 0.84 -20.58 20.37
C GLU A 113 1.19 -19.46 21.36
N HIS A 114 0.32 -18.45 21.43
CA HIS A 114 0.50 -17.25 22.27
C HIS A 114 1.75 -16.44 21.91
N GLY A 115 2.10 -16.38 20.61
CA GLY A 115 3.24 -15.61 20.13
C GLY A 115 4.59 -16.31 20.20
N THR A 116 4.66 -17.54 20.73
CA THR A 116 5.92 -18.30 20.89
C THR A 116 6.40 -18.94 19.59
N ASN A 117 5.48 -19.30 18.69
CA ASN A 117 5.78 -19.92 17.41
C ASN A 117 6.14 -18.86 16.35
N ILE A 118 7.34 -18.27 16.49
CA ILE A 118 7.85 -17.22 15.59
C ILE A 118 7.91 -17.71 14.14
N ARG A 119 8.26 -18.97 13.91
CA ARG A 119 8.37 -19.52 12.55
C ARG A 119 7.02 -19.50 11.83
N LEU A 120 5.94 -19.86 12.52
CA LEU A 120 4.60 -19.75 11.97
C LEU A 120 4.22 -18.29 11.72
N ALA A 121 4.55 -17.38 12.65
CA ALA A 121 4.34 -15.95 12.45
C ALA A 121 5.06 -15.44 11.18
N GLN A 122 6.31 -15.82 10.96
CA GLN A 122 7.05 -15.45 9.75
C GLN A 122 6.37 -15.92 8.46
N TYR A 123 5.78 -17.12 8.46
CA TYR A 123 5.01 -17.60 7.30
C TYR A 123 3.69 -16.86 7.10
N ILE A 124 2.97 -16.52 8.17
CA ILE A 124 1.79 -15.65 8.10
C ILE A 124 2.18 -14.31 7.46
N PHE A 125 3.28 -13.71 7.90
CA PHE A 125 3.79 -12.46 7.34
C PHE A 125 4.32 -12.58 5.92
N ALA A 126 4.85 -13.74 5.52
CA ALA A 126 5.19 -14.01 4.13
C ALA A 126 3.94 -14.03 3.23
N VAL A 127 2.83 -14.60 3.71
CA VAL A 127 1.54 -14.54 2.99
C VAL A 127 1.06 -13.09 2.87
N LEU A 128 1.14 -12.30 3.95
CA LEU A 128 0.80 -10.87 3.91
C LEU A 128 1.68 -10.09 2.92
N TYR A 129 2.97 -10.41 2.86
CA TYR A 129 3.91 -9.81 1.91
C TYR A 129 3.51 -10.12 0.46
N LEU A 130 3.30 -11.39 0.13
CA LEU A 130 2.90 -11.82 -1.22
C LEU A 130 1.55 -11.23 -1.62
N LEU A 131 0.61 -11.15 -0.69
CA LEU A 131 -0.69 -10.50 -0.92
C LEU A 131 -0.54 -9.00 -1.17
N THR A 132 0.32 -8.31 -0.41
CA THR A 132 0.65 -6.89 -0.65
C THR A 132 1.19 -6.71 -2.05
N LEU A 133 2.18 -7.51 -2.43
CA LEU A 133 2.82 -7.45 -3.74
C LEU A 133 1.80 -7.67 -4.87
N PHE A 134 0.96 -8.69 -4.73
CA PHE A 134 -0.12 -8.97 -5.67
C PHE A 134 -1.09 -7.79 -5.83
N LEU A 135 -1.55 -7.20 -4.73
CA LEU A 135 -2.48 -6.06 -4.76
C LEU A 135 -1.85 -4.82 -5.40
N VAL A 136 -0.56 -4.57 -5.13
CA VAL A 136 0.21 -3.48 -5.76
C VAL A 136 0.36 -3.71 -7.26
N PHE A 137 0.74 -4.91 -7.68
CA PHE A 137 0.85 -5.28 -9.10
C PHE A 137 -0.48 -5.11 -9.83
N ARG A 138 -1.58 -5.53 -9.19
CA ARG A 138 -2.93 -5.36 -9.74
C ARG A 138 -3.27 -3.89 -9.98
N ILE A 139 -2.94 -2.98 -9.06
CA ILE A 139 -3.14 -1.54 -9.24
C ILE A 139 -2.40 -1.04 -10.50
N TYR A 140 -1.15 -1.44 -10.68
CA TYR A 140 -0.37 -1.05 -11.85
C TYR A 140 -0.90 -1.65 -13.16
N ILE A 141 -1.32 -2.92 -13.14
CA ILE A 141 -1.93 -3.60 -14.30
C ILE A 141 -3.24 -2.92 -14.71
N VAL A 142 -4.10 -2.59 -13.75
CA VAL A 142 -5.40 -1.94 -14.00
C VAL A 142 -5.20 -0.51 -14.53
N THR A 143 -4.25 0.24 -13.96
CA THR A 143 -4.02 1.64 -14.36
C THR A 143 -3.27 1.76 -15.69
N ARG A 144 -2.47 0.76 -16.09
CA ARG A 144 -1.64 0.74 -17.31
C ARG A 144 -0.78 1.99 -17.50
N LYS A 145 -0.33 2.60 -16.39
CA LYS A 145 0.48 3.83 -16.40
C LYS A 145 1.97 3.59 -16.27
N VAL A 146 2.36 2.43 -15.76
CA VAL A 146 3.75 2.13 -15.41
C VAL A 146 4.27 0.99 -16.30
N PRO A 147 5.45 1.14 -16.92
CA PRO A 147 6.06 0.07 -17.71
C PRO A 147 6.41 -1.17 -16.88
N PRO A 148 6.35 -2.38 -17.47
CA PRO A 148 6.66 -3.64 -16.77
C PRO A 148 8.03 -3.70 -16.09
N TYR A 149 9.08 -3.09 -16.65
CA TYR A 149 10.43 -3.14 -16.05
C TYR A 149 10.50 -2.58 -14.62
N VAL A 150 9.57 -1.69 -14.23
CA VAL A 150 9.53 -1.13 -12.87
C VAL A 150 9.22 -2.21 -11.83
N PHE A 151 8.50 -3.27 -12.22
CA PHE A 151 8.15 -4.37 -11.34
C PHE A 151 9.38 -5.14 -10.87
N PHE A 152 10.39 -5.27 -11.75
CA PHE A 152 11.66 -5.87 -11.40
C PHE A 152 12.35 -5.09 -10.26
N PHE A 153 12.42 -3.76 -10.37
CA PHE A 153 13.00 -2.93 -9.31
C PHE A 153 12.17 -2.98 -8.03
N MET A 154 10.84 -3.02 -8.13
CA MET A 154 9.97 -3.16 -6.96
C MET A 154 10.22 -4.46 -6.19
N CYS A 155 10.53 -5.58 -6.85
CA CYS A 155 10.90 -6.82 -6.19
C CYS A 155 12.37 -6.82 -5.73
N CYS A 156 13.30 -6.55 -6.63
CA CYS A 156 14.73 -6.73 -6.37
C CYS A 156 15.34 -5.66 -5.44
N ALA A 157 14.77 -4.45 -5.36
CA ALA A 157 15.25 -3.41 -4.44
C ALA A 157 14.58 -3.47 -3.05
N SER A 158 13.72 -4.47 -2.80
CA SER A 158 12.87 -4.54 -1.61
C SER A 158 13.51 -5.18 -0.38
N TYR A 159 14.84 -5.11 -0.22
CA TYR A 159 15.52 -5.68 0.97
C TYR A 159 14.90 -5.19 2.30
N ARG A 160 14.59 -3.89 2.38
CA ARG A 160 13.97 -3.31 3.59
C ARG A 160 12.56 -3.83 3.82
N VAL A 161 11.79 -4.10 2.76
CA VAL A 161 10.43 -4.63 2.85
C VAL A 161 10.46 -6.07 3.37
N HIS A 162 11.36 -6.91 2.85
CA HIS A 162 11.57 -8.27 3.37
C HIS A 162 11.90 -8.24 4.87
N SER A 163 12.75 -7.32 5.31
CA SER A 163 13.09 -7.18 6.73
C SER A 163 11.88 -6.75 7.57
N ILE A 164 11.07 -5.80 7.11
CA ILE A 164 9.87 -5.33 7.80
C ILE A 164 8.82 -6.44 7.94
N PHE A 165 8.53 -7.14 6.85
CA PHE A 165 7.52 -8.20 6.84
C PHE A 165 8.03 -9.46 7.54
N LEU A 166 9.17 -10.03 7.11
CA LEU A 166 9.56 -11.40 7.45
C LEU A 166 10.43 -11.52 8.70
N LEU A 167 11.17 -10.47 9.06
CA LEU A 167 12.19 -10.54 10.12
C LEU A 167 11.83 -9.76 11.38
N ARG A 168 10.91 -8.80 11.30
CA ARG A 168 10.50 -7.93 12.41
C ARG A 168 9.03 -8.05 12.78
N LEU A 169 8.21 -8.57 11.86
CA LEU A 169 6.77 -8.84 12.08
C LEU A 169 5.98 -7.60 12.53
N PHE A 170 6.28 -6.42 11.96
CA PHE A 170 5.63 -5.17 12.33
C PHE A 170 4.13 -5.14 11.99
N ASN A 171 3.36 -4.29 12.67
CA ASN A 171 1.94 -4.12 12.32
C ASN A 171 1.68 -3.38 10.99
N ASP A 172 2.64 -2.62 10.45
CA ASP A 172 2.50 -1.92 9.16
C ASP A 172 2.11 -2.85 8.00
N PRO A 173 2.77 -4.00 7.78
CA PRO A 173 2.34 -5.06 6.85
C PRO A 173 0.83 -5.30 6.79
N VAL A 174 0.20 -5.54 7.94
CA VAL A 174 -1.24 -5.83 8.04
C VAL A 174 -2.05 -4.63 7.55
N ALA A 175 -1.73 -3.44 8.06
CA ALA A 175 -2.43 -2.21 7.70
C ALA A 175 -2.30 -1.90 6.19
N MET A 176 -1.11 -2.13 5.61
CA MET A 176 -0.85 -1.88 4.19
C MET A 176 -1.56 -2.86 3.26
N VAL A 177 -1.66 -4.15 3.61
CA VAL A 177 -2.46 -5.13 2.85
C VAL A 177 -3.91 -4.65 2.74
N ILE A 178 -4.51 -4.29 3.88
CA ILE A 178 -5.91 -3.86 3.96
C ILE A 178 -6.10 -2.56 3.16
N LEU A 179 -5.16 -1.62 3.24
CA LEU A 179 -5.17 -0.39 2.47
C LEU A 179 -5.11 -0.64 0.95
N PHE A 180 -4.19 -1.49 0.49
CA PHE A 180 -4.08 -1.79 -0.94
C PHE A 180 -5.31 -2.55 -1.45
N LEU A 181 -5.97 -3.35 -0.60
CA LEU A 181 -7.26 -3.94 -0.92
C LEU A 181 -8.34 -2.86 -1.10
N ALA A 182 -8.40 -1.88 -0.18
CA ALA A 182 -9.31 -0.73 -0.28
C ALA A 182 -9.12 0.04 -1.60
N ILE A 183 -7.88 0.31 -1.99
CA ILE A 183 -7.55 0.99 -3.25
C ILE A 183 -8.02 0.15 -4.45
N ASN A 184 -7.77 -1.16 -4.43
CA ASN A 184 -8.19 -2.08 -5.49
C ASN A 184 -9.72 -2.10 -5.66
N LEU A 185 -10.49 -2.02 -4.57
CA LEU A 185 -11.95 -1.93 -4.59
C LEU A 185 -12.43 -0.59 -5.14
N ILE A 186 -11.78 0.51 -4.76
CA ILE A 186 -12.08 1.85 -5.30
C ILE A 186 -11.84 1.90 -6.81
N LEU A 187 -10.75 1.30 -7.30
CA LEU A 187 -10.45 1.20 -8.73
C LEU A 187 -11.51 0.42 -9.52
N GLN A 188 -12.28 -0.45 -8.86
CA GLN A 188 -13.39 -1.20 -9.44
C GLN A 188 -14.76 -0.56 -9.19
N ASP A 189 -14.81 0.70 -8.79
CA ASP A 189 -16.05 1.42 -8.45
C ASP A 189 -16.82 0.86 -7.23
N HIS A 190 -16.21 0.01 -6.41
CA HIS A 190 -16.78 -0.49 -5.15
C HIS A 190 -16.47 0.45 -3.97
N TRP A 191 -16.93 1.69 -4.05
CA TRP A 191 -16.56 2.77 -3.12
C TRP A 191 -16.95 2.54 -1.65
N SER A 192 -18.11 1.92 -1.37
CA SER A 192 -18.51 1.61 0.03
C SER A 192 -17.53 0.66 0.70
N TRP A 193 -17.20 -0.44 0.01
CA TRP A 193 -16.23 -1.43 0.49
C TRP A 193 -14.83 -0.83 0.58
N GLY A 194 -14.45 0.01 -0.39
CA GLY A 194 -13.22 0.80 -0.33
C GLY A 194 -13.13 1.63 0.95
N CYS A 195 -14.20 2.35 1.33
CA CYS A 195 -14.24 3.15 2.56
C CYS A 195 -14.21 2.26 3.82
N PHE A 196 -14.93 1.14 3.81
CA PHE A 196 -14.91 0.16 4.90
C PHE A 196 -13.49 -0.37 5.15
N PHE A 197 -12.82 -0.91 4.13
CA PHE A 197 -11.47 -1.44 4.27
C PHE A 197 -10.44 -0.34 4.53
N TYR A 198 -10.62 0.86 3.98
CA TYR A 198 -9.77 2.00 4.34
C TYR A 198 -9.85 2.31 5.84
N SER A 199 -11.05 2.36 6.41
CA SER A 199 -11.22 2.58 7.85
C SER A 199 -10.70 1.39 8.67
N LEU A 200 -10.87 0.16 8.20
CA LEU A 200 -10.27 -1.02 8.84
C LEU A 200 -8.72 -0.93 8.87
N ALA A 201 -8.12 -0.40 7.81
CA ALA A 201 -6.67 -0.19 7.78
C ALA A 201 -6.24 0.89 8.81
N VAL A 202 -6.99 1.99 8.89
CA VAL A 202 -6.78 3.04 9.91
C VAL A 202 -6.89 2.48 11.33
N SER A 203 -7.83 1.54 11.58
CA SER A 203 -7.97 0.95 12.91
C SER A 203 -6.82 0.00 13.29
N VAL A 204 -5.98 -0.42 12.35
CA VAL A 204 -4.74 -1.16 12.63
C VAL A 204 -3.58 -0.19 12.86
N LYS A 205 -3.44 0.82 11.99
CA LYS A 205 -2.37 1.81 12.12
C LYS A 205 -2.82 3.20 11.71
N MET A 206 -2.66 4.16 12.62
CA MET A 206 -3.13 5.54 12.44
C MET A 206 -2.45 6.29 11.29
N ASN A 207 -1.25 5.89 10.86
CA ASN A 207 -0.50 6.59 9.80
C ASN A 207 -1.27 6.62 8.46
N ILE A 208 -2.21 5.70 8.26
CA ILE A 208 -3.07 5.65 7.07
C ILE A 208 -4.00 6.87 6.99
N LEU A 209 -4.27 7.56 8.10
CA LEU A 209 -5.00 8.83 8.11
C LEU A 209 -4.37 9.89 7.20
N LEU A 210 -3.06 9.81 6.93
CA LEU A 210 -2.39 10.70 5.98
C LEU A 210 -2.95 10.60 4.55
N LEU A 211 -3.64 9.50 4.21
CA LEU A 211 -4.33 9.32 2.92
C LEU A 211 -5.77 9.87 2.93
N ALA A 212 -6.32 10.24 4.09
CA ALA A 212 -7.70 10.72 4.22
C ALA A 212 -8.02 11.93 3.33
N PRO A 213 -7.15 12.96 3.21
CA PRO A 213 -7.42 14.10 2.34
C PRO A 213 -7.53 13.69 0.85
N GLY A 214 -6.70 12.74 0.41
CA GLY A 214 -6.75 12.21 -0.94
C GLY A 214 -8.03 11.41 -1.20
N LEU A 215 -8.44 10.56 -0.26
CA LEU A 215 -9.69 9.82 -0.36
C LEU A 215 -10.91 10.75 -0.37
N LEU A 216 -10.95 11.74 0.52
CA LEU A 216 -12.03 12.73 0.57
C LEU A 216 -12.15 13.49 -0.75
N TYR A 217 -11.02 13.92 -1.32
CA TYR A 217 -10.99 14.57 -2.62
C TYR A 217 -11.60 13.67 -3.72
N LEU A 218 -11.24 12.38 -3.75
CA LEU A 218 -11.78 11.43 -4.71
C LEU A 218 -13.30 11.20 -4.54
N LEU A 219 -13.77 11.10 -3.29
CA LEU A 219 -15.20 10.96 -2.98
C LEU A 219 -16.00 12.18 -3.43
N LEU A 220 -15.52 13.39 -3.11
CA LEU A 220 -16.16 14.63 -3.56
C LEU A 220 -16.15 14.73 -5.10
N CYS A 221 -15.03 14.37 -5.74
CA CYS A 221 -14.95 14.30 -7.20
C CYS A 221 -15.99 13.34 -7.79
N ARG A 222 -16.17 12.15 -7.22
CA ARG A 222 -17.06 11.11 -7.75
C ARG A 222 -18.54 11.35 -7.43
N PHE A 223 -18.85 11.86 -6.25
CA PHE A 223 -20.20 11.83 -5.68
C PHE A 223 -20.76 13.20 -5.27
N GLY A 224 -19.93 14.23 -5.10
CA GLY A 224 -20.33 15.49 -4.48
C GLY A 224 -20.54 15.35 -2.96
N LEU A 225 -21.00 16.41 -2.29
CA LEU A 225 -21.06 16.45 -0.83
C LEU A 225 -22.08 15.45 -0.23
N LEU A 226 -23.34 15.54 -0.65
CA LEU A 226 -24.44 14.78 -0.02
C LEU A 226 -24.24 13.27 -0.09
N ARG A 227 -23.74 12.76 -1.21
CA ARG A 227 -23.49 11.32 -1.41
C ARG A 227 -22.14 10.86 -0.82
N THR A 228 -21.25 11.78 -0.45
CA THR A 228 -20.01 11.47 0.26
C THR A 228 -20.26 11.21 1.75
N ILE A 229 -21.22 11.93 2.37
CA ILE A 229 -21.60 11.76 3.79
C ILE A 229 -21.79 10.29 4.17
N PRO A 230 -22.64 9.48 3.52
CA PRO A 230 -22.83 8.08 3.91
C PRO A 230 -21.54 7.24 3.80
N LYS A 231 -20.62 7.59 2.90
CA LYS A 231 -19.31 6.90 2.79
C LYS A 231 -18.40 7.23 3.97
N LEU A 232 -18.40 8.48 4.41
CA LEU A 232 -17.69 8.90 5.62
C LEU A 232 -18.33 8.30 6.88
N CYS A 233 -19.66 8.18 6.92
CA CYS A 233 -20.37 7.49 8.00
C CYS A 233 -19.92 6.03 8.13
N ILE A 234 -19.71 5.30 7.03
CA ILE A 234 -19.17 3.93 7.07
C ILE A 234 -17.81 3.92 7.78
N CYS A 235 -16.92 4.86 7.43
CA CYS A 235 -15.60 4.95 8.05
C CYS A 235 -15.71 5.21 9.56
N ALA A 236 -16.50 6.20 9.96
CA ALA A 236 -16.66 6.61 11.36
C ALA A 236 -17.33 5.52 12.20
N LEU A 237 -18.41 4.90 11.69
CA LEU A 237 -19.13 3.86 12.38
C LEU A 237 -18.24 2.64 12.66
N LEU A 238 -17.42 2.24 11.68
CA LEU A 238 -16.48 1.13 11.88
C LEU A 238 -15.48 1.43 13.02
N GLN A 239 -14.93 2.64 13.09
CA GLN A 239 -14.03 3.02 14.18
C GLN A 239 -14.72 2.93 15.53
N VAL A 240 -15.95 3.43 15.64
CA VAL A 240 -16.73 3.39 16.90
C VAL A 240 -17.05 1.96 17.30
N ILE A 241 -17.49 1.11 16.35
CA ILE A 241 -17.81 -0.30 16.63
C ILE A 241 -16.59 -1.05 17.15
N LEU A 242 -15.44 -0.92 16.48
CA LEU A 242 -14.21 -1.59 16.92
C LEU A 242 -13.70 -1.03 18.25
N ALA A 243 -13.85 0.28 18.48
CA ALA A 243 -13.38 0.91 19.70
C ALA A 243 -14.33 0.74 20.89
N LEU A 244 -15.58 0.27 20.67
CA LEU A 244 -16.65 0.29 21.66
C LEU A 244 -16.27 -0.26 23.05
N PRO A 245 -15.68 -1.46 23.20
CA PRO A 245 -15.35 -1.98 24.54
C PRO A 245 -14.34 -1.09 25.27
N PHE A 246 -13.39 -0.51 24.54
CA PHE A 246 -12.37 0.38 25.11
C PHE A 246 -12.92 1.78 25.41
N LEU A 247 -13.86 2.26 24.59
CA LEU A 247 -14.58 3.51 24.80
C LEU A 247 -15.52 3.45 26.00
N MET A 248 -16.08 2.28 26.30
CA MET A 248 -16.93 2.09 27.48
C MET A 248 -16.13 2.10 28.78
N GLU A 249 -14.91 1.55 28.76
CA GLU A 249 -14.03 1.49 29.94
C GLU A 249 -13.36 2.85 30.21
N ASN A 250 -12.66 3.41 29.21
CA ASN A 250 -11.95 4.68 29.34
C ASN A 250 -11.84 5.41 27.99
N PRO A 251 -12.86 6.23 27.62
CA PRO A 251 -12.89 6.87 26.31
C PRO A 251 -11.73 7.86 26.09
N ALA A 252 -11.36 8.63 27.13
CA ALA A 252 -10.23 9.55 27.03
C ALA A 252 -8.90 8.80 26.89
N GLY A 253 -8.72 7.73 27.67
CA GLY A 253 -7.55 6.87 27.59
C GLY A 253 -7.39 6.23 26.20
N TYR A 254 -8.47 5.70 25.63
CA TYR A 254 -8.46 5.14 24.28
C TYR A 254 -8.05 6.20 23.25
N LEU A 255 -8.72 7.36 23.21
CA LEU A 255 -8.45 8.38 22.18
C LEU A 255 -7.03 8.96 22.26
N LEU A 256 -6.53 9.21 23.48
CA LEU A 256 -5.19 9.76 23.69
C LEU A 256 -4.09 8.76 23.34
N ARG A 257 -4.29 7.46 23.61
CA ARG A 257 -3.29 6.43 23.33
C ARG A 257 -3.33 5.95 21.88
N SER A 258 -4.52 5.61 21.36
CA SER A 258 -4.68 5.05 20.01
C SER A 258 -4.35 6.05 18.89
N PHE A 259 -4.48 7.35 19.16
CA PHE A 259 -4.12 8.44 18.25
C PHE A 259 -3.19 9.44 18.93
N ASP A 260 -2.08 8.95 19.50
CA ASP A 260 -1.11 9.79 20.19
C ASP A 260 -0.33 10.70 19.23
N PHE A 261 -0.88 11.88 18.95
CA PHE A 261 -0.24 12.94 18.18
C PHE A 261 0.89 13.65 18.94
N GLY A 262 1.02 13.42 20.25
CA GLY A 262 2.05 14.02 21.10
C GLY A 262 3.35 13.21 21.13
N ARG A 263 3.30 11.92 20.74
CA ARG A 263 4.47 11.03 20.72
C ARG A 263 5.54 11.57 19.79
N GLN A 264 6.72 11.81 20.36
CA GLN A 264 7.90 12.18 19.60
C GLN A 264 8.66 10.92 19.18
N PHE A 265 9.12 10.93 17.94
CA PHE A 265 10.00 9.89 17.45
C PHE A 265 11.39 10.07 18.08
N LEU A 266 11.98 9.02 18.63
CA LEU A 266 13.28 9.12 19.29
C LEU A 266 14.40 9.20 18.25
N PHE A 267 15.38 10.06 18.48
CA PHE A 267 16.50 10.25 17.56
C PHE A 267 17.31 8.97 17.33
N GLN A 268 17.42 8.09 18.33
CA GLN A 268 18.12 6.80 18.19
C GLN A 268 17.51 5.89 17.13
N TRP A 269 16.19 6.00 16.88
CA TRP A 269 15.48 5.16 15.91
C TRP A 269 15.42 5.78 14.51
N THR A 270 15.96 6.99 14.32
CA THR A 270 15.85 7.69 13.03
C THR A 270 16.89 7.21 12.03
N VAL A 271 16.40 6.62 10.94
CA VAL A 271 17.25 6.18 9.83
C VAL A 271 17.41 7.31 8.81
N ASN A 272 16.30 7.93 8.40
CA ASN A 272 16.31 8.93 7.34
C ASN A 272 16.85 10.29 7.79
N TRP A 273 16.75 10.62 9.08
CA TRP A 273 17.20 11.91 9.62
C TRP A 273 18.49 11.79 10.44
N ARG A 274 19.23 10.68 10.30
CA ARG A 274 20.46 10.43 11.09
C ARG A 274 21.57 11.43 10.79
N PHE A 275 21.48 12.12 9.64
CA PHE A 275 22.39 13.19 9.25
C PHE A 275 22.16 14.50 10.02
N LEU A 276 21.00 14.68 10.66
CA LEU A 276 20.70 15.86 11.46
C LEU A 276 21.25 15.70 12.88
N PRO A 277 21.71 16.79 13.53
CA PRO A 277 21.97 16.77 14.95
C PRO A 277 20.71 16.50 15.77
N GLU A 278 20.85 15.80 16.89
CA GLU A 278 19.73 15.41 17.77
C GLU A 278 18.91 16.61 18.26
N HIS A 279 19.59 17.70 18.62
CA HIS A 279 18.95 18.93 19.10
C HIS A 279 18.07 19.59 18.01
N VAL A 280 18.42 19.44 16.72
CA VAL A 280 17.60 19.93 15.61
C VAL A 280 16.42 18.99 15.41
N PHE A 281 16.67 17.68 15.42
CA PHE A 281 15.64 16.67 15.20
C PHE A 281 14.51 16.74 16.24
N GLN A 282 14.85 16.93 17.52
CA GLN A 282 13.87 17.03 18.61
C GLN A 282 13.22 18.41 18.71
N HIS A 283 13.68 19.40 17.95
CA HIS A 283 13.19 20.77 18.05
C HIS A 283 11.75 20.89 17.54
N ARG A 284 10.85 21.49 18.34
CA ARG A 284 9.43 21.66 17.97
C ARG A 284 9.24 22.42 16.65
N ALA A 285 10.09 23.41 16.36
CA ALA A 285 10.03 24.14 15.10
C ALA A 285 10.33 23.25 13.88
N PHE A 286 11.22 22.26 14.02
CA PHE A 286 11.53 21.32 12.95
C PHE A 286 10.32 20.41 12.65
N HIS A 287 9.69 19.86 13.68
CA HIS A 287 8.46 19.07 13.53
C HIS A 287 7.32 19.90 12.90
N LEU A 288 7.14 21.14 13.35
CA LEU A 288 6.12 22.04 12.78
C LEU A 288 6.44 22.37 11.31
N ALA A 289 7.71 22.63 10.97
CA ALA A 289 8.12 22.89 9.60
C ALA A 289 7.85 21.69 8.67
N LEU A 290 8.12 20.46 9.13
CA LEU A 290 7.78 19.24 8.38
C LEU A 290 6.28 19.10 8.14
N LEU A 291 5.47 19.35 9.18
CA LEU A 291 4.01 19.32 9.07
C LEU A 291 3.50 20.38 8.10
N SER A 292 3.99 21.62 8.23
CA SER A 292 3.64 22.72 7.32
C SER A 292 4.04 22.40 5.87
N ALA A 293 5.23 21.86 5.64
CA ALA A 293 5.68 21.47 4.31
C ALA A 293 4.77 20.38 3.70
N HIS A 294 4.35 19.40 4.50
CA HIS A 294 3.41 18.37 4.07
C HIS A 294 2.05 18.97 3.67
N LEU A 295 1.46 19.80 4.53
CA LEU A 295 0.17 20.45 4.29
C LEU A 295 0.22 21.38 3.07
N VAL A 296 1.27 22.20 2.94
CA VAL A 296 1.49 23.05 1.76
C VAL A 296 1.62 22.19 0.50
N GLY A 297 2.37 21.08 0.56
CA GLY A 297 2.46 20.12 -0.54
C GLY A 297 1.08 19.60 -0.97
N LEU A 298 0.26 19.15 -0.02
CA LEU A 298 -1.11 18.69 -0.30
C LEU A 298 -1.97 19.78 -0.93
N LEU A 299 -1.89 21.01 -0.43
CA LEU A 299 -2.62 22.16 -1.00
C LEU A 299 -2.16 22.45 -2.43
N LEU A 300 -0.85 22.49 -2.69
CA LEU A 300 -0.30 22.70 -4.03
C LEU A 300 -0.77 21.60 -4.99
N PHE A 301 -0.75 20.34 -4.57
CA PHE A 301 -1.29 19.24 -5.36
C PHE A 301 -2.79 19.39 -5.62
N CYS A 302 -3.56 19.78 -4.61
CA CYS A 302 -4.99 20.04 -4.73
C CYS A 302 -5.26 21.12 -5.79
N PHE A 303 -4.65 22.30 -5.67
CA PHE A 303 -4.90 23.44 -6.56
C PHE A 303 -4.31 23.27 -7.96
N TYR A 304 -3.07 22.77 -8.09
CA TYR A 304 -2.35 22.79 -9.36
C TYR A 304 -2.39 21.47 -10.13
N ARG A 305 -2.51 20.31 -9.45
CA ARG A 305 -2.33 19.00 -10.09
C ARG A 305 -3.57 18.12 -10.13
N TRP A 306 -4.35 18.10 -9.06
CA TRP A 306 -5.57 17.31 -8.93
C TRP A 306 -6.77 18.05 -9.51
N HIS A 307 -6.88 19.35 -9.24
CA HIS A 307 -7.92 20.20 -9.76
C HIS A 307 -7.63 20.64 -11.21
N ARG A 308 -7.90 19.74 -12.17
CA ARG A 308 -7.67 19.96 -13.62
C ARG A 308 -8.89 20.50 -14.38
N SER A 309 -10.01 20.73 -13.70
CA SER A 309 -11.16 21.43 -14.26
C SER A 309 -10.97 22.91 -13.98
N GLY A 310 -11.11 23.83 -14.94
CA GLY A 310 -10.93 25.27 -14.71
C GLY A 310 -12.02 25.93 -13.85
N GLN A 311 -12.51 25.26 -12.81
CA GLN A 311 -13.60 25.70 -11.93
C GLN A 311 -13.08 26.06 -10.53
N SER A 312 -13.94 26.43 -9.59
CA SER A 312 -13.53 26.58 -8.19
C SER A 312 -13.61 25.23 -7.48
N ILE A 313 -12.76 24.96 -6.47
CA ILE A 313 -12.87 23.77 -5.61
C ILE A 313 -14.28 23.62 -5.01
N LEU A 314 -14.99 24.73 -4.80
CA LEU A 314 -16.38 24.75 -4.33
C LEU A 314 -17.35 24.04 -5.28
N THR A 315 -17.02 23.87 -6.57
CA THR A 315 -17.86 23.10 -7.51
C THR A 315 -17.79 21.59 -7.25
N LEU A 316 -16.77 21.10 -6.54
CA LEU A 316 -16.70 19.71 -6.08
C LEU A 316 -17.76 19.38 -5.03
N LEU A 317 -18.30 20.39 -4.33
CA LEU A 317 -19.38 20.19 -3.36
C LEU A 317 -20.71 19.93 -4.06
N LYS A 318 -20.90 20.47 -5.27
CA LYS A 318 -22.11 20.28 -6.08
C LYS A 318 -22.19 18.84 -6.59
N ASP A 319 -23.42 18.38 -6.83
CA ASP A 319 -23.67 17.09 -7.46
C ASP A 319 -22.93 17.01 -8.81
N PRO A 320 -22.19 15.92 -9.10
CA PRO A 320 -21.54 15.70 -10.39
C PRO A 320 -22.42 16.03 -11.61
N ALA A 321 -23.73 15.75 -11.54
CA ALA A 321 -24.68 16.02 -12.63
C ALA A 321 -24.89 17.52 -12.90
N GLN A 322 -24.63 18.39 -11.92
CA GLN A 322 -24.81 19.83 -12.01
C GLN A 322 -23.52 20.58 -12.36
N ARG A 323 -22.41 19.87 -12.57
CA ARG A 323 -21.11 20.46 -12.92
C ARG A 323 -21.07 20.76 -14.41
N LYS A 324 -20.59 21.95 -14.80
CA LYS A 324 -20.42 22.26 -16.24
C LYS A 324 -19.51 21.18 -16.86
N PRO A 325 -19.87 20.63 -18.03
CA PRO A 325 -19.08 19.60 -18.69
C PRO A 325 -17.66 20.11 -18.90
N GLN A 326 -16.69 19.24 -18.66
CA GLN A 326 -15.27 19.55 -18.84
C GLN A 326 -15.06 19.92 -20.31
N SER A 327 -14.58 21.13 -20.61
CA SER A 327 -14.28 21.49 -22.00
C SER A 327 -13.25 20.50 -22.52
N ARG A 328 -13.62 19.68 -23.50
CA ARG A 328 -12.75 18.67 -24.09
C ARG A 328 -11.48 19.39 -24.55
N ARG A 329 -10.34 19.06 -23.94
CA ARG A 329 -9.05 19.61 -24.38
C ARG A 329 -8.85 19.09 -25.80
N LEU A 330 -8.88 19.98 -26.80
CA LEU A 330 -8.52 19.64 -28.17
C LEU A 330 -7.06 19.15 -28.13
N THR A 331 -6.88 17.84 -28.24
CA THR A 331 -5.58 17.23 -28.52
C THR A 331 -5.17 17.60 -29.94
N ALA A 332 -3.87 17.67 -30.25
CA ALA A 332 -3.39 17.91 -31.61
C ALA A 332 -4.03 16.94 -32.65
N ASN A 333 -4.31 15.70 -32.22
CA ASN A 333 -5.02 14.72 -33.04
C ASN A 333 -6.46 15.11 -33.37
N SER A 334 -7.18 15.81 -32.48
CA SER A 334 -8.55 16.28 -32.77
C SER A 334 -8.59 17.45 -33.75
N ILE A 335 -7.49 18.20 -33.89
CA ILE A 335 -7.35 19.27 -34.89
C ILE A 335 -7.10 18.69 -36.28
N LEU A 336 -6.39 17.55 -36.37
CA LEU A 336 -6.09 16.88 -37.65
C LEU A 336 -7.27 16.06 -38.22
N THR A 337 -8.21 15.63 -37.38
CA THR A 337 -9.39 14.84 -37.81
C THR A 337 -10.63 15.68 -38.11
N THR A 338 -10.56 17.01 -37.97
CA THR A 338 -11.64 17.91 -38.43
C THR A 338 -11.28 18.48 -39.80
N LYS A 339 -11.54 17.69 -40.85
CA LYS A 339 -11.72 18.17 -42.21
C LYS A 339 -12.91 17.45 -42.81
#